data_AF-A0A1J5F6W7-F1
#
_entry.id   AF-A0A1J5F6W7-F1
#
_cell.length_a   1.000
_cell.length_b   1.000
_cell.length_c   1.000
_cell.angle_alpha   90.00
_cell.angle_beta   90.00
_cell.angle_gamma   90.00
#
_symmetry.space_group_name_H-M   'P 1'
#
loop_
_entity.id
_entity.type
_entity.pdbx_description
1 polymer ?
#
loop_
_entity_poly.entity_id
_entity_poly.type
_entity_poly.pdbx_seq_one_letter_code
_entity_poly.pdbx_strand_id
1 'polypeptide(L)'
;MNHTKITTSSCGFTLVELIVVITILVILGTIAFLNLGGMSATARDSQRTSDLNQISTQIMVAQAKQGIAYMTMLSGTTANTLTEVNNLGGAAINSGSYLGGDVNYTVLGIDSAKMSDPTSGGTIKYKMGATSIAGGSYELAAILEESQTALVMGTFTSRNAQATGTIVSIGANNTITLSNTDIGKFFVNDFVRNGTYTGTINKVVINGAAGVSLSLSTTPPTTTTGSLNLGAVDATGLIRGSGSINPVVNKGTNLPY
;
A
#
# COMPACT_ATOMS: atom_id res chain seq x y z
N MET A 1 45.74 3.05 81.68
CA MET A 1 45.30 2.59 80.36
C MET A 1 45.04 3.83 79.51
N ASN A 2 45.89 4.12 78.51
CA ASN A 2 45.71 5.27 77.63
C ASN A 2 44.75 4.90 76.50
N HIS A 3 43.64 5.63 76.39
CA HIS A 3 42.69 5.49 75.29
C HIS A 3 43.13 6.34 74.11
N THR A 4 43.66 5.70 73.06
CA THR A 4 43.98 6.35 71.80
C THR A 4 42.68 6.64 71.04
N LYS A 5 42.34 7.92 70.89
CA LYS A 5 41.11 8.37 70.21
C LYS A 5 41.34 8.38 68.69
N ILE A 6 40.62 7.54 67.95
CA ILE A 6 40.63 7.53 66.48
C ILE A 6 39.71 8.65 65.99
N THR A 7 40.26 9.67 65.33
CA THR A 7 39.49 10.77 64.70
C THR A 7 39.29 10.45 63.23
N THR A 8 38.06 10.17 62.81
CA THR A 8 37.68 10.03 61.40
C THR A 8 37.41 11.42 60.81
N SER A 9 38.26 11.86 59.87
CA SER A 9 38.05 13.09 59.11
C SER A 9 36.88 12.91 58.14
N SER A 10 35.70 13.45 58.48
CA SER A 10 34.57 13.51 57.57
C SER A 10 34.72 14.72 56.66
N CYS A 11 35.36 14.54 55.50
CA CYS A 11 35.35 15.54 54.43
C CYS A 11 33.96 15.52 53.77
N GLY A 12 33.09 16.45 54.17
CA GLY A 12 31.79 16.65 53.51
C GLY A 12 31.93 17.42 52.20
N PHE A 13 31.08 17.11 51.22
CA PHE A 13 30.98 17.87 49.97
C PHE A 13 30.62 19.33 50.23
N THR A 14 31.25 20.24 49.50
CA THR A 14 30.95 21.67 49.54
C THR A 14 29.69 21.98 48.74
N LEU A 15 28.99 23.06 49.12
CA LEU A 15 27.82 23.55 48.38
C LEU A 15 28.18 23.90 46.92
N VAL A 16 29.41 24.38 46.71
CA VAL A 16 29.94 24.72 45.38
C VAL A 16 30.13 23.47 44.52
N GLU A 17 30.62 22.37 45.09
CA GLU A 17 30.74 21.11 44.34
C GLU A 17 29.37 20.57 43.93
N LEU A 18 28.37 20.66 44.80
CA LEU A 18 27.02 20.22 44.47
C LEU A 18 26.39 21.08 43.35
N ILE A 19 26.55 22.40 43.42
CA ILE A 19 25.91 23.31 42.43
C ILE A 19 26.57 23.19 41.05
N VAL A 20 27.87 22.93 40.97
CA VAL A 20 28.57 22.70 39.69
C VAL A 20 28.09 21.40 39.05
N VAL A 21 27.86 20.34 39.84
CA VAL A 21 27.40 19.05 39.30
C VAL A 21 25.99 19.17 38.71
N ILE A 22 25.04 19.80 39.42
CA ILE A 22 23.67 19.93 38.91
C ILE A 22 23.61 20.83 37.67
N THR A 23 24.46 21.87 37.58
CA THR A 23 24.48 22.75 36.41
C THR A 23 24.98 22.01 35.17
N ILE A 24 26.03 21.20 35.30
CA ILE A 24 26.52 20.35 34.20
C ILE A 24 25.45 19.32 33.80
N LEU A 25 24.80 18.66 34.76
CA LEU A 25 23.73 17.69 34.47
C LEU A 25 22.54 18.34 33.74
N VAL A 26 22.16 19.56 34.11
CA VAL A 26 21.09 20.31 33.41
C VAL A 26 21.51 20.64 31.98
N ILE A 27 22.72 21.16 31.76
CA ILE A 27 23.21 21.49 30.40
C ILE A 27 23.24 20.23 29.53
N LEU A 28 23.85 19.15 30.01
CA LEU A 28 23.90 17.88 29.28
C LEU A 28 22.51 17.30 29.04
N GLY A 29 21.62 17.39 30.03
CA GLY A 29 20.23 16.95 29.93
C GLY A 29 19.46 17.70 28.84
N THR A 30 19.60 19.02 28.76
CA THR A 30 18.92 19.82 27.73
C THR A 30 19.37 19.47 26.31
N ILE A 31 20.67 19.31 26.07
CA ILE A 31 21.22 18.93 24.76
C ILE A 31 20.79 17.50 24.39
N ALA A 32 20.88 16.56 25.34
CA ALA A 32 20.45 15.17 25.11
C ALA A 32 18.95 15.08 24.79
N PHE A 33 18.12 15.84 25.50
CA PHE A 33 16.67 15.86 25.29
C PHE A 33 16.28 16.37 23.90
N LEU A 34 16.92 17.43 23.41
CA LEU A 34 16.68 17.97 22.06
C LEU A 34 17.00 16.96 20.96
N ASN A 35 18.04 16.14 21.13
CA ASN A 35 18.43 15.11 20.14
C ASN A 35 17.51 13.88 20.15
N LEU A 36 16.90 13.51 21.29
CA LEU A 36 16.03 12.33 21.41
C LEU A 36 14.70 12.47 20.66
N GLY A 37 14.21 13.70 20.47
CA GLY A 37 12.93 13.98 19.79
C GLY A 37 12.90 13.49 18.34
N GLY A 38 13.94 13.79 17.55
CA GLY A 38 14.02 13.42 16.12
C GLY A 38 14.33 11.94 15.89
N MET A 39 15.26 11.36 16.67
CA MET A 39 15.62 9.93 16.53
C MET A 39 14.46 8.97 16.79
N SER A 40 13.48 9.40 17.60
CA SER A 40 12.30 8.60 17.91
C SER A 40 11.38 8.42 16.69
N ALA A 41 11.25 9.43 15.83
CA ALA A 41 10.44 9.35 14.61
C ALA A 41 11.12 8.44 13.56
N THR A 42 12.43 8.63 13.32
CA THR A 42 13.19 7.80 12.37
C THR A 42 13.22 6.32 12.79
N ALA A 43 13.33 6.02 14.09
CA ALA A 43 13.25 4.65 14.59
C ALA A 43 11.88 4.01 14.35
N ARG A 44 10.80 4.78 14.53
CA ARG A 44 9.42 4.33 14.22
C ARG A 44 9.21 4.14 12.72
N ASP A 45 9.75 5.01 11.88
CA ASP A 45 9.69 4.86 10.41
C ASP A 45 10.47 3.63 9.92
N SER A 46 11.59 3.33 10.57
CA SER A 46 12.33 2.08 10.35
C SER A 46 11.49 0.85 10.74
N GLN A 47 10.77 0.91 11.86
CA GLN A 47 9.83 -0.14 12.27
C GLN A 47 8.69 -0.31 11.25
N ARG A 48 8.03 0.79 10.83
CA ARG A 48 6.98 0.76 9.79
C ARG A 48 7.46 0.11 8.51
N THR A 49 8.67 0.44 8.07
CA THR A 49 9.27 -0.15 6.86
C THR A 49 9.53 -1.65 7.03
N SER A 50 10.04 -2.07 8.18
CA SER A 50 10.25 -3.49 8.50
C SER A 50 8.93 -4.27 8.52
N ASP A 51 7.90 -3.71 9.16
CA ASP A 51 6.59 -4.35 9.29
C ASP A 51 5.92 -4.50 7.92
N LEU A 52 5.96 -3.48 7.06
CA LEU A 52 5.43 -3.58 5.70
C LEU A 52 6.14 -4.67 4.87
N ASN A 53 7.46 -4.81 4.98
CA ASN A 53 8.20 -5.87 4.30
C ASN A 53 7.81 -7.27 4.80
N GLN A 54 7.63 -7.42 6.12
CA GLN A 54 7.19 -8.68 6.71
C GLN A 54 5.77 -9.05 6.28
N ILE A 55 4.84 -8.09 6.31
CA ILE A 55 3.46 -8.28 5.84
C ILE A 55 3.45 -8.63 4.36
N SER A 56 4.22 -7.93 3.53
CA SER A 56 4.36 -8.21 2.09
C SER A 56 4.84 -9.64 1.86
N THR A 57 5.85 -10.09 2.62
CA THR A 57 6.34 -11.49 2.56
C THR A 57 5.24 -12.48 2.93
N GLN A 58 4.48 -12.23 3.99
CA GLN A 58 3.39 -13.12 4.40
C GLN A 58 2.25 -13.17 3.38
N ILE A 59 1.93 -12.04 2.74
CA ILE A 59 0.96 -11.99 1.62
C ILE A 59 1.43 -12.88 0.48
N MET A 60 2.70 -12.75 0.07
CA MET A 60 3.29 -13.58 -0.98
C MET A 60 3.27 -15.08 -0.60
N VAL A 61 3.60 -15.41 0.64
CA VAL A 61 3.54 -16.79 1.15
C VAL A 61 2.12 -17.35 1.14
N ALA A 62 1.14 -16.57 1.62
CA ALA A 62 -0.26 -16.98 1.66
C ALA A 62 -0.83 -17.17 0.25
N GLN A 63 -0.47 -16.29 -0.69
CA GLN A 63 -0.87 -16.45 -2.09
C GLN A 63 -0.22 -17.69 -2.73
N ALA A 64 1.11 -17.84 -2.61
CA ALA A 64 1.86 -18.89 -3.29
C ALA A 64 1.63 -20.29 -2.70
N LYS A 65 1.53 -20.41 -1.37
CA LYS A 65 1.39 -21.72 -0.69
C LYS A 65 -0.06 -22.14 -0.46
N GLN A 66 -0.94 -21.18 -0.19
CA GLN A 66 -2.33 -21.47 0.23
C GLN A 66 -3.35 -21.10 -0.84
N GLY A 67 -2.95 -20.41 -1.92
CA GLY A 67 -3.86 -19.98 -2.98
C GLY A 67 -4.87 -18.93 -2.53
N ILE A 68 -4.62 -18.26 -1.39
CA ILE A 68 -5.51 -17.25 -0.84
C ILE A 68 -5.48 -16.02 -1.76
N ALA A 69 -6.66 -15.55 -2.16
CA ALA A 69 -6.77 -14.36 -3.00
C ALA A 69 -6.37 -13.10 -2.22
N TYR A 70 -5.67 -12.16 -2.87
CA TYR A 70 -5.28 -10.90 -2.23
C TYR A 70 -6.46 -10.15 -1.60
N MET A 71 -7.64 -10.22 -2.23
CA MET A 71 -8.85 -9.57 -1.76
C MET A 71 -9.34 -10.06 -0.38
N THR A 72 -9.07 -11.32 0.00
CA THR A 72 -9.45 -11.85 1.32
C THR A 72 -8.44 -11.50 2.40
N MET A 73 -7.26 -11.00 2.02
CA MET A 73 -6.23 -10.50 2.94
C MET A 73 -6.51 -9.05 3.39
N LEU A 74 -7.67 -8.49 3.02
CA LEU A 74 -8.17 -7.21 3.51
C LEU A 74 -9.23 -7.43 4.61
N SER A 75 -9.26 -6.52 5.55
CA SER A 75 -10.23 -6.43 6.65
C SER A 75 -10.95 -5.08 6.60
N GLY A 76 -12.21 -5.06 7.07
CA GLY A 76 -12.99 -3.82 7.11
C GLY A 76 -13.54 -3.43 5.73
N THR A 77 -14.20 -4.37 5.05
CA THR A 77 -14.84 -4.17 3.75
C THR A 77 -15.95 -3.12 3.83
N THR A 78 -15.60 -1.85 3.63
CA THR A 78 -16.55 -0.89 3.07
C THR A 78 -16.07 -0.63 1.66
N ALA A 79 -16.82 -1.16 0.70
CA ALA A 79 -16.54 -1.01 -0.73
C ALA A 79 -16.18 0.45 -1.05
N ASN A 80 -15.04 0.65 -1.70
CA ASN A 80 -14.74 1.82 -2.53
C ASN A 80 -14.66 3.20 -1.87
N THR A 81 -14.71 3.32 -0.55
CA THR A 81 -14.43 4.60 0.12
C THR A 81 -13.82 4.32 1.47
N LEU A 82 -12.53 4.63 1.61
CA LEU A 82 -11.98 4.88 2.93
C LEU A 82 -12.57 6.21 3.41
N THR A 83 -13.71 6.13 4.09
CA THR A 83 -14.16 7.17 5.01
C THR A 83 -13.17 7.19 6.17
N GLU A 84 -12.30 8.18 6.12
CA GLU A 84 -11.50 8.77 7.18
C GLU A 84 -11.10 7.84 8.33
N VAL A 85 -9.91 7.24 8.21
CA VAL A 85 -9.02 7.10 9.37
C VAL A 85 -7.61 7.41 8.89
N ASN A 86 -7.23 8.69 9.03
CA ASN A 86 -5.88 9.20 8.80
C ASN A 86 -5.24 8.82 7.45
N ASN A 87 -5.70 9.52 6.42
CA ASN A 87 -4.90 10.01 5.29
C ASN A 87 -4.39 9.05 4.21
N LEU A 88 -4.60 7.73 4.32
CA LEU A 88 -4.40 6.77 3.23
C LEU A 88 -5.71 6.02 2.97
N GLY A 89 -6.22 6.15 1.74
CA GLY A 89 -7.46 5.57 1.27
C GLY A 89 -7.25 4.64 0.08
N GLY A 90 -8.12 3.65 -0.11
CA GLY A 90 -8.15 2.79 -1.28
C GLY A 90 -8.71 3.57 -2.46
N ALA A 91 -8.26 3.25 -3.67
CA ALA A 91 -8.81 3.88 -4.86
C ALA A 91 -10.29 3.50 -5.02
N ALA A 92 -11.17 4.50 -5.04
CA ALA A 92 -12.58 4.32 -5.37
C ALA A 92 -12.69 3.90 -6.85
N ILE A 93 -12.71 2.59 -7.10
CA ILE A 93 -12.98 2.03 -8.41
C ILE A 93 -14.27 1.24 -8.27
N ASN A 94 -15.36 1.73 -8.87
CA ASN A 94 -16.72 1.17 -8.79
C ASN A 94 -16.86 -0.18 -9.52
N SER A 95 -16.09 -1.17 -9.09
CA SER A 95 -16.14 -2.55 -9.57
C SER A 95 -15.83 -3.47 -8.40
N GLY A 96 -16.60 -4.56 -8.24
CA GLY A 96 -16.34 -5.61 -7.22
C GLY A 96 -14.99 -6.34 -7.36
N SER A 97 -14.17 -5.90 -8.31
CA SER A 97 -12.81 -6.36 -8.59
C SER A 97 -11.73 -5.54 -7.88
N TYR A 98 -12.08 -4.51 -7.11
CA TYR A 98 -11.15 -3.73 -6.30
C TYR A 98 -11.67 -3.61 -4.87
N LEU A 99 -10.77 -3.70 -3.90
CA LEU A 99 -11.07 -3.46 -2.49
C LEU A 99 -9.91 -2.67 -1.85
N GLY A 100 -10.25 -1.81 -0.89
CA GLY A 100 -9.30 -1.12 -0.05
C GLY A 100 -9.76 -1.17 1.40
N GLY A 101 -8.81 -1.22 2.33
CA GLY A 101 -9.10 -1.35 3.75
C GLY A 101 -7.84 -1.53 4.59
N ASP A 102 -8.00 -2.20 5.73
CA ASP A 102 -6.88 -2.60 6.59
C ASP A 102 -6.34 -3.97 6.18
N VAL A 103 -5.09 -4.25 6.54
CA VAL A 103 -4.54 -5.60 6.46
C VAL A 103 -5.32 -6.57 7.36
N ASN A 104 -5.67 -7.74 6.81
CA ASN A 104 -6.30 -8.83 7.54
C ASN A 104 -5.26 -9.72 8.22
N TYR A 105 -4.81 -9.29 9.39
CA TYR A 105 -3.82 -10.03 10.18
C TYR A 105 -4.28 -11.45 10.54
N THR A 106 -5.58 -11.68 10.75
CA THR A 106 -6.14 -13.01 11.02
C THR A 106 -5.98 -13.98 9.86
N VAL A 107 -6.27 -13.54 8.62
CA VAL A 107 -6.09 -14.36 7.41
C VAL A 107 -4.61 -14.59 7.12
N LEU A 108 -3.76 -13.61 7.42
CA LEU A 108 -2.30 -13.72 7.24
C LEU A 108 -1.60 -14.48 8.37
N GLY A 109 -2.29 -14.82 9.46
CA GLY A 109 -1.68 -15.48 10.63
C GLY A 109 -0.66 -14.61 11.36
N ILE A 110 -0.81 -13.29 11.31
CA ILE A 110 0.09 -12.31 11.92
C ILE A 110 -0.53 -11.76 13.21
N ASP A 111 0.30 -11.50 14.22
CA ASP A 111 -0.12 -10.81 15.44
C ASP A 111 -0.29 -9.31 15.17
N SER A 112 -1.53 -8.83 15.18
CA SER A 112 -1.84 -7.41 14.94
C SER A 112 -1.27 -6.47 16.01
N ALA A 113 -0.96 -6.96 17.21
CA ALA A 113 -0.35 -6.13 18.26
C ALA A 113 1.13 -5.80 17.94
N LYS A 114 1.78 -6.61 17.09
CA LYS A 114 3.21 -6.47 16.76
C LYS A 114 3.47 -5.82 15.41
N MET A 115 2.48 -5.81 14.52
CA MET A 115 2.63 -5.41 13.11
C MET A 115 1.67 -4.28 12.75
N SER A 116 1.55 -3.29 13.64
CA SER A 116 0.68 -2.12 13.52
C SER A 116 1.46 -0.86 13.86
N ASP A 117 0.92 0.33 13.57
CA ASP A 117 1.66 1.57 13.71
C ASP A 117 2.20 1.78 15.16
N PRO A 118 3.52 2.00 15.32
CA PRO A 118 4.16 2.08 16.62
C PRO A 118 3.73 3.30 17.45
N THR A 119 3.12 4.32 16.85
CA THR A 119 2.61 5.50 17.59
C THR A 119 1.27 5.25 18.28
N SER A 120 0.56 4.20 17.88
CA SER A 120 -0.85 4.02 18.25
C SER A 120 -1.09 2.81 19.15
N GLY A 121 -0.02 2.24 19.73
CA GLY A 121 -0.11 1.04 20.59
C GLY A 121 -0.79 -0.14 19.88
N GLY A 122 -0.67 -0.23 18.56
CA GLY A 122 -1.31 -1.28 17.76
C GLY A 122 -2.75 -1.01 17.30
N THR A 123 -3.30 0.17 17.58
CA THR A 123 -4.69 0.53 17.19
C THR A 123 -4.81 0.86 15.71
N ILE A 124 -3.81 1.54 15.13
CA ILE A 124 -3.79 1.89 13.71
C ILE A 124 -3.11 0.77 12.93
N LYS A 125 -3.89 0.12 12.07
CA LYS A 125 -3.42 -0.93 11.16
C LYS A 125 -2.85 -0.34 9.88
N TYR A 126 -1.94 -1.07 9.24
CA TYR A 126 -1.47 -0.71 7.90
C TYR A 126 -2.59 -0.86 6.86
N LYS A 127 -2.54 -0.01 5.84
CA LYS A 127 -3.55 0.02 4.79
C LYS A 127 -3.15 -0.90 3.65
N MET A 128 -4.14 -1.53 3.05
CA MET A 128 -3.98 -2.42 1.90
C MET A 128 -5.05 -2.12 0.85
N GLY A 129 -4.63 -2.13 -0.41
CA GLY A 129 -5.51 -2.19 -1.57
C GLY A 129 -5.26 -3.49 -2.33
N ALA A 130 -6.30 -4.12 -2.85
CA ALA A 130 -6.17 -5.31 -3.70
C ALA A 130 -7.13 -5.26 -4.89
N THR A 131 -6.71 -5.89 -5.98
CA THR A 131 -7.53 -6.13 -7.17
C THR A 131 -7.58 -7.61 -7.50
N SER A 132 -8.68 -8.04 -8.13
CA SER A 132 -8.81 -9.37 -8.76
C SER A 132 -8.55 -9.35 -10.26
N ILE A 133 -8.22 -8.19 -10.86
CA ILE A 133 -7.97 -8.07 -12.30
C ILE A 133 -6.54 -8.50 -12.62
N ALA A 134 -6.34 -9.01 -13.84
CA ALA A 134 -5.04 -9.40 -14.38
C ALA A 134 -4.24 -10.38 -13.50
N GLY A 135 -4.92 -11.34 -12.86
CA GLY A 135 -4.27 -12.32 -11.96
C GLY A 135 -4.16 -11.87 -10.50
N GLY A 136 -4.69 -10.68 -10.21
CA GLY A 136 -4.74 -10.10 -8.89
C GLY A 136 -3.43 -9.43 -8.50
N SER A 137 -3.55 -8.30 -7.80
CA SER A 137 -2.40 -7.55 -7.32
C SER A 137 -2.78 -6.81 -6.04
N TYR A 138 -1.77 -6.33 -5.32
CA TYR A 138 -2.00 -5.58 -4.10
C TYR A 138 -1.01 -4.43 -3.94
N GLU A 139 -1.39 -3.48 -3.10
CA GLU A 139 -0.53 -2.46 -2.52
C GLU A 139 -0.73 -2.43 -1.01
N LEU A 140 0.33 -2.10 -0.28
CA LEU A 140 0.37 -1.84 1.14
C LEU A 140 0.90 -0.45 1.36
N ALA A 141 0.41 0.25 2.37
CA ALA A 141 0.91 1.57 2.70
C ALA A 141 0.92 1.89 4.20
N ALA A 142 1.90 2.73 4.56
CA ALA A 142 2.00 3.41 5.85
C ALA A 142 2.40 4.87 5.64
N ILE A 143 2.07 5.75 6.58
CA ILE A 143 2.55 7.14 6.57
C ILE A 143 3.82 7.19 7.40
N LEU A 144 4.90 7.73 6.81
CA LEU A 144 6.13 8.02 7.52
C LEU A 144 5.97 9.31 8.30
N GLU A 145 6.39 9.29 9.56
CA GLU A 145 6.18 10.37 10.52
C GLU A 145 7.16 11.53 10.31
N GLU A 146 8.39 11.24 9.89
CA GLU A 146 9.40 12.29 9.69
C GLU A 146 9.10 13.12 8.43
N SER A 147 8.86 12.44 7.31
CA SER A 147 8.66 13.08 6.01
C SER A 147 7.20 13.44 5.71
N GLN A 148 6.25 12.92 6.49
CA GLN A 148 4.80 13.03 6.23
C GLN A 148 4.42 12.51 4.82
N THR A 149 5.19 11.54 4.31
CA THR A 149 4.94 10.89 3.02
C THR A 149 4.47 9.46 3.20
N ALA A 150 3.68 8.95 2.27
CA ALA A 150 3.29 7.55 2.26
C ALA A 150 4.42 6.66 1.71
N LEU A 151 4.78 5.62 2.46
CA LEU A 151 5.55 4.49 1.98
C LEU A 151 4.58 3.47 1.40
N VAL A 152 4.75 3.10 0.13
CA VAL A 152 3.88 2.14 -0.58
C VAL A 152 4.70 0.99 -1.17
N MET A 153 4.21 -0.23 -1.00
CA MET A 153 4.84 -1.47 -1.46
C MET A 153 3.79 -2.39 -2.08
N GLY A 154 4.17 -3.29 -2.99
CA GLY A 154 3.22 -4.26 -3.56
C GLY A 154 3.61 -4.75 -4.94
N THR A 155 2.66 -5.40 -5.59
CA THR A 155 2.81 -5.95 -6.94
C THR A 155 1.95 -5.24 -7.98
N PHE A 156 1.10 -4.30 -7.53
CA PHE A 156 0.25 -3.55 -8.45
C PHE A 156 1.08 -2.67 -9.37
N THR A 157 0.68 -2.68 -10.64
CA THR A 157 1.21 -1.77 -11.65
C THR A 157 0.04 -0.99 -12.22
N SER A 158 0.13 0.34 -12.16
CA SER A 158 -0.89 1.21 -12.74
C SER A 158 -0.97 0.99 -14.24
N ARG A 159 -2.18 0.86 -14.76
CA ARG A 159 -2.41 0.71 -16.20
C ARG A 159 -2.58 2.09 -16.81
N ASN A 160 -2.10 2.27 -18.04
CA ASN A 160 -2.21 3.56 -18.72
C ASN A 160 -3.67 4.01 -18.77
N ALA A 161 -3.94 5.20 -18.24
CA ALA A 161 -5.24 5.85 -18.33
C ALA A 161 -5.58 5.99 -19.82
N GLN A 162 -6.64 5.35 -20.30
CA GLN A 162 -7.02 5.30 -21.73
C GLN A 162 -6.31 4.21 -22.56
N ALA A 163 -6.07 3.01 -22.00
CA ALA A 163 -5.76 1.85 -22.82
C ALA A 163 -6.85 1.67 -23.91
N THR A 164 -6.43 1.86 -25.16
CA THR A 164 -7.29 1.90 -26.34
C THR A 164 -6.85 0.77 -27.27
N GLY A 165 -7.81 -0.05 -27.70
CA GLY A 165 -7.61 -1.11 -28.69
C GLY A 165 -8.38 -0.81 -29.97
N THR A 166 -7.73 -1.03 -31.11
CA THR A 166 -8.34 -0.85 -32.43
C THR A 166 -9.18 -2.06 -32.78
N ILE A 167 -10.48 -1.87 -32.99
CA ILE A 167 -11.40 -2.94 -33.39
C ILE A 167 -11.12 -3.29 -34.86
N VAL A 168 -10.80 -4.55 -35.11
CA VAL A 168 -10.56 -5.11 -36.45
C VAL A 168 -11.82 -5.79 -36.99
N SER A 169 -12.55 -6.49 -36.12
CA SER A 169 -13.82 -7.11 -36.48
C SER A 169 -14.70 -7.37 -35.27
N ILE A 170 -16.00 -7.53 -35.53
CA ILE A 170 -17.00 -7.94 -34.54
C ILE A 170 -17.56 -9.27 -35.03
N GLY A 171 -17.37 -10.31 -34.22
CA GLY A 171 -17.87 -11.66 -34.49
C GLY A 171 -19.21 -11.92 -33.80
N ALA A 172 -19.79 -13.08 -34.10
CA ALA A 172 -20.96 -13.59 -33.39
C ALA A 172 -20.65 -13.83 -31.89
N ASN A 173 -21.70 -14.03 -31.09
CA ASN A 173 -21.59 -14.36 -29.66
C ASN A 173 -20.78 -13.33 -28.85
N ASN A 174 -21.06 -12.04 -29.08
CA ASN A 174 -20.48 -10.92 -28.35
C ASN A 174 -18.94 -10.88 -28.39
N THR A 175 -18.34 -11.29 -29.50
CA THR A 175 -16.87 -11.33 -29.64
C THR A 175 -16.37 -10.13 -30.45
N ILE A 176 -15.34 -9.45 -29.94
CA ILE A 176 -14.59 -8.41 -30.67
C ILE A 176 -13.18 -8.92 -30.92
N THR A 177 -12.64 -8.72 -32.13
CA THR A 177 -11.23 -8.93 -32.40
C THR A 177 -10.51 -7.58 -32.52
N LEU A 178 -9.46 -7.41 -31.71
CA LEU A 178 -8.56 -6.26 -31.72
C LEU A 178 -7.29 -6.55 -32.53
N SER A 179 -6.57 -5.49 -32.89
CA SER A 179 -5.29 -5.57 -33.61
C SER A 179 -4.24 -6.38 -32.83
N ASN A 180 -3.26 -6.94 -33.56
CA ASN A 180 -2.10 -7.62 -32.96
C ASN A 180 -1.20 -6.66 -32.16
N THR A 181 -1.28 -5.35 -32.42
CA THR A 181 -0.62 -4.30 -31.64
C THR A 181 -1.24 -4.09 -30.26
N ASP A 182 -2.40 -4.67 -30.00
CA ASP A 182 -3.18 -4.49 -28.77
C ASP A 182 -3.13 -5.71 -27.84
N ILE A 183 -2.30 -6.71 -28.16
CA ILE A 183 -2.05 -7.86 -27.30
C ILE A 183 -1.51 -7.37 -25.94
N GLY A 184 -2.10 -7.85 -24.86
CA GLY A 184 -1.71 -7.50 -23.48
C GLY A 184 -2.31 -6.19 -22.95
N LYS A 185 -3.13 -5.46 -23.72
CA LYS A 185 -3.78 -4.24 -23.24
C LYS A 185 -5.05 -4.48 -22.41
N PHE A 186 -5.74 -5.59 -22.65
CA PHE A 186 -7.00 -5.93 -22.00
C PHE A 186 -6.94 -7.31 -21.35
N PHE A 187 -7.59 -7.45 -20.19
CA PHE A 187 -7.62 -8.64 -19.37
C PHE A 187 -9.06 -9.08 -19.08
N VAL A 188 -9.22 -10.30 -18.58
CA VAL A 188 -10.52 -10.79 -18.11
C VAL A 188 -11.00 -9.93 -16.94
N ASN A 189 -12.31 -9.69 -16.88
CA ASN A 189 -13.02 -8.80 -15.97
C ASN A 189 -12.78 -7.30 -16.18
N ASP A 190 -12.03 -6.91 -17.22
CA ASP A 190 -11.94 -5.51 -17.58
C ASP A 190 -13.29 -4.98 -18.04
N PHE A 191 -13.68 -3.86 -17.44
CA PHE A 191 -14.81 -3.09 -17.89
C PHE A 191 -14.38 -2.24 -19.08
N VAL A 192 -15.09 -2.35 -20.20
CA VAL A 192 -14.75 -1.68 -21.46
C VAL A 192 -15.90 -0.85 -21.99
N ARG A 193 -15.56 0.17 -22.77
CA ARG A 193 -16.48 1.15 -23.34
C ARG A 193 -16.17 1.42 -24.81
N ASN A 194 -17.21 1.69 -25.59
CA ASN A 194 -17.09 2.19 -26.96
C ASN A 194 -18.30 3.09 -27.22
N GLY A 195 -18.11 4.42 -27.17
CA GLY A 195 -19.24 5.36 -27.18
C GLY A 195 -20.20 5.11 -26.01
N THR A 196 -21.49 4.89 -26.31
CA THR A 196 -22.53 4.56 -25.31
C THR A 196 -22.46 3.11 -24.82
N TYR A 197 -21.73 2.22 -25.53
CA TYR A 197 -21.60 0.84 -25.10
C TYR A 197 -20.73 0.72 -23.85
N THR A 198 -21.18 -0.13 -22.93
CA THR A 198 -20.44 -0.58 -21.75
C THR A 198 -20.58 -2.10 -21.63
N GLY A 199 -19.50 -2.81 -21.31
CA GLY A 199 -19.54 -4.24 -21.04
C GLY A 199 -18.29 -4.73 -20.32
N THR A 200 -18.31 -5.99 -19.90
CA THR A 200 -17.18 -6.63 -19.20
C THR A 200 -16.58 -7.71 -20.08
N ILE A 201 -15.26 -7.83 -20.08
CA ILE A 201 -14.55 -8.89 -20.79
C ILE A 201 -14.65 -10.19 -19.98
N ASN A 202 -15.31 -11.20 -20.54
CA ASN A 202 -15.44 -12.52 -19.92
C ASN A 202 -14.28 -13.45 -20.32
N LYS A 203 -13.68 -13.23 -21.50
CA LYS A 203 -12.61 -14.08 -22.02
C LYS A 203 -11.70 -13.28 -22.95
N VAL A 204 -10.40 -13.55 -22.87
CA VAL A 204 -9.37 -13.03 -23.79
C VAL A 204 -8.69 -14.23 -24.45
N VAL A 205 -8.54 -14.19 -25.78
CA VAL A 205 -7.86 -15.23 -26.58
C VAL A 205 -6.85 -14.55 -27.50
N ILE A 206 -5.59 -15.00 -27.43
CA ILE A 206 -4.51 -14.50 -28.30
C ILE A 206 -4.43 -15.40 -29.53
N ASN A 207 -4.67 -14.82 -30.71
CA ASN A 207 -4.65 -15.55 -32.00
C ASN A 207 -3.36 -15.27 -32.80
N GLY A 208 -2.26 -14.91 -32.13
CA GLY A 208 -0.99 -14.57 -32.76
C GLY A 208 -1.12 -13.38 -33.72
N ALA A 209 -0.74 -13.58 -34.99
CA ALA A 209 -0.78 -12.54 -36.00
C ALA A 209 -2.20 -12.02 -36.33
N ALA A 210 -3.24 -12.81 -36.03
CA ALA A 210 -4.64 -12.45 -36.25
C ALA A 210 -5.22 -11.53 -35.15
N GLY A 211 -4.42 -11.16 -34.16
CA GLY A 211 -4.82 -10.23 -33.10
C GLY A 211 -5.36 -10.91 -31.83
N VAL A 212 -6.16 -10.16 -31.06
CA VAL A 212 -6.74 -10.62 -29.79
C VAL A 212 -8.25 -10.66 -29.89
N SER A 213 -8.87 -11.78 -29.54
CA SER A 213 -10.33 -11.89 -29.46
C SER A 213 -10.80 -11.77 -28.02
N LEU A 214 -11.78 -10.90 -27.80
CA LEU A 214 -12.40 -10.59 -26.53
C LEU A 214 -13.87 -11.02 -26.58
N SER A 215 -14.30 -11.88 -25.65
CA SER A 215 -15.72 -12.19 -25.47
C SER A 215 -16.31 -11.28 -24.39
N LEU A 216 -17.41 -10.60 -24.71
CA LEU A 216 -18.02 -9.58 -23.87
C LEU A 216 -19.33 -10.05 -23.23
N SER A 217 -19.67 -9.48 -22.08
CA SER A 217 -20.89 -9.79 -21.34
C SER A 217 -22.17 -9.32 -22.01
N THR A 218 -22.09 -8.27 -22.83
CA THR A 218 -23.22 -7.69 -23.57
C THR A 218 -22.90 -7.62 -25.05
N THR A 219 -23.94 -7.54 -25.88
CA THR A 219 -23.77 -7.47 -27.33
C THR A 219 -23.10 -6.15 -27.71
N PRO A 220 -21.93 -6.18 -28.39
CA PRO A 220 -21.19 -4.99 -28.76
C PRO A 220 -21.89 -4.18 -29.86
N PRO A 221 -21.61 -2.86 -29.96
CA PRO A 221 -22.21 -1.99 -30.97
C PRO A 221 -21.79 -2.42 -32.39
N THR A 222 -22.70 -2.28 -33.35
CA THR A 222 -22.63 -2.90 -34.69
C THR A 222 -21.63 -2.26 -35.66
N THR A 223 -20.77 -1.34 -35.22
CA THR A 223 -19.83 -0.63 -36.09
C THR A 223 -18.45 -1.30 -36.07
N THR A 224 -18.01 -1.82 -37.22
CA THR A 224 -16.72 -2.49 -37.42
C THR A 224 -15.50 -1.55 -37.36
N THR A 225 -15.70 -0.24 -37.30
CA THR A 225 -14.63 0.76 -37.25
C THR A 225 -14.77 1.57 -35.97
N GLY A 226 -13.85 1.37 -35.02
CA GLY A 226 -13.84 2.10 -33.76
C GLY A 226 -12.77 1.59 -32.80
N SER A 227 -12.66 2.26 -31.66
CA SER A 227 -11.70 1.88 -30.62
C SER A 227 -12.41 1.42 -29.36
N LEU A 228 -12.00 0.28 -28.82
CA LEU A 228 -12.44 -0.19 -27.52
C LEU A 228 -11.58 0.47 -26.44
N ASN A 229 -12.22 1.13 -25.49
CA ASN A 229 -11.55 1.84 -24.40
C ASN A 229 -11.76 1.10 -23.09
N LEU A 230 -10.78 1.11 -22.19
CA LEU A 230 -10.97 0.64 -20.83
C LEU A 230 -11.84 1.62 -20.03
N GLY A 231 -12.95 1.13 -19.46
CA GLY A 231 -13.97 1.90 -18.75
C GLY A 231 -13.71 2.09 -17.25
N ALA A 232 -12.73 1.41 -16.68
CA ALA A 232 -12.24 1.59 -15.31
C ALA A 232 -10.72 1.79 -15.37
N VAL A 233 -10.25 3.02 -15.18
CA VAL A 233 -8.83 3.35 -15.30
C VAL A 233 -8.12 3.18 -13.96
N ASP A 234 -7.32 2.11 -13.87
CA ASP A 234 -6.25 1.89 -12.88
C ASP A 234 -5.07 2.84 -13.07
N ALA A 235 -5.38 4.08 -13.43
CA ALA A 235 -4.40 5.13 -13.74
C ALA A 235 -3.64 5.59 -12.49
N THR A 236 -4.17 5.28 -11.31
CA THR A 236 -3.63 5.61 -9.99
C THR A 236 -3.41 4.32 -9.21
N GLY A 237 -2.49 4.33 -8.25
CA GLY A 237 -2.33 3.23 -7.28
C GLY A 237 -3.66 2.81 -6.64
N LEU A 238 -3.71 1.56 -6.14
CA LEU A 238 -4.79 1.04 -5.31
C LEU A 238 -4.91 1.78 -3.98
N ILE A 239 -3.87 2.52 -3.57
CA ILE A 239 -3.87 3.41 -2.42
C ILE A 239 -3.65 4.87 -2.88
N ARG A 240 -4.37 5.80 -2.27
CA ARG A 240 -4.35 7.25 -2.52
C ARG A 240 -4.30 8.02 -1.20
N GLY A 241 -3.64 9.18 -1.20
CA GLY A 241 -3.73 10.12 -0.08
C GLY A 241 -5.11 10.79 -0.01
N SER A 242 -5.58 11.13 1.18
CA SER A 242 -6.72 12.05 1.37
C SER A 242 -6.24 13.33 2.05
N GLY A 243 -6.72 14.50 1.59
CA GLY A 243 -6.37 15.81 2.20
C GLY A 243 -5.02 16.39 1.74
N SER A 244 -4.36 17.18 2.59
CA SER A 244 -3.11 17.93 2.31
C SER A 244 -1.84 17.07 2.24
N ILE A 245 -1.96 15.75 2.14
CA ILE A 245 -0.81 14.85 2.07
C ILE A 245 -0.53 14.55 0.62
N ASN A 246 0.68 14.94 0.19
CA ASN A 246 1.13 14.80 -1.19
C ASN A 246 0.96 13.34 -1.66
N PRO A 247 0.50 13.14 -2.91
CA PRO A 247 0.09 11.84 -3.41
C PRO A 247 1.23 10.83 -3.34
N VAL A 248 0.83 9.57 -3.13
CA VAL A 248 1.63 8.35 -3.20
C VAL A 248 2.69 8.46 -4.30
N VAL A 249 3.91 8.83 -3.92
CA VAL A 249 5.05 8.76 -4.82
C VAL A 249 5.48 7.31 -4.79
N ASN A 250 5.17 6.57 -5.85
CA ASN A 250 5.74 5.25 -6.09
C ASN A 250 7.25 5.40 -6.24
N LYS A 251 7.98 5.45 -5.13
CA LYS A 251 9.41 5.21 -5.10
C LYS A 251 9.62 3.70 -5.15
N GLY A 252 9.38 3.16 -6.33
CA GLY A 252 9.84 1.86 -6.79
C GLY A 252 9.54 0.69 -5.88
N THR A 253 8.56 -0.12 -6.26
CA THR A 253 8.69 -1.56 -6.07
C THR A 253 9.67 -2.10 -7.12
N ASN A 254 10.92 -1.66 -7.05
CA ASN A 254 12.02 -2.50 -7.50
C ASN A 254 12.31 -3.41 -6.31
N LEU A 255 11.55 -4.51 -6.23
CA LEU A 255 11.91 -5.59 -5.31
C LEU A 255 13.30 -6.09 -5.73
N PRO A 256 14.25 -6.24 -4.81
CA PRO A 256 15.53 -6.85 -5.13
C PRO A 256 15.34 -8.36 -5.29
N TYR A 257 15.02 -8.80 -6.51
CA TYR A 257 15.62 -9.97 -7.16
C TYR A 257 15.52 -9.82 -8.68
#